data_AF-A0AAE9X4R1-F1
#
_entry.id   AF-A0AAE9X4R1-F1
#
_cell.length_a   1.000
_cell.length_b   1.000
_cell.length_c   1.000
_cell.angle_alpha   90.00
_cell.angle_beta   90.00
_cell.angle_gamma   90.00
#
_symmetry.space_group_name_H-M   'P 1'
#
loop_
_entity.id
_entity.type
_entity.pdbx_description
1 polymer ?
#
loop_
_entity_poly.entity_id
_entity_poly.type
_entity_poly.pdbx_seq_one_letter_code
_entity_poly.pdbx_strand_id
1 'polypeptide(L)'
;MKRNISNAIWVTGLLALAVFCLSACNHELDIQQAYPFTVETMPVQKNIVNGQTVEIRCTLKRQGKFANTRYTIRYFQPDGKGRLKMDDGTVFKPNKRYPLTKEKFRLYYTSRTTNQQVIDVYIEDSFGQVVQKTFGWKNDNADEKERRVQEKVRLLTRRIARPLYAVWHGY
;
A
#
# COMPACT_ATOMS: atom_id res chain seq x y z
N MET A 1 54.41 -17.85 -57.39
CA MET A 1 53.21 -16.99 -57.23
C MET A 1 52.04 -17.66 -56.49
N LYS A 2 51.72 -18.95 -56.67
CA LYS A 2 50.55 -19.62 -56.05
C LYS A 2 50.50 -19.63 -54.51
N ARG A 3 51.64 -19.78 -53.80
CA ARG A 3 51.70 -19.84 -52.32
C ARG A 3 51.33 -18.53 -51.62
N ASN A 4 51.56 -17.39 -52.29
CA ASN A 4 51.31 -16.07 -51.71
C ASN A 4 49.81 -15.76 -51.74
N ILE A 5 49.12 -16.22 -52.79
CA ILE A 5 47.67 -16.08 -52.97
C ILE A 5 46.91 -16.99 -52.00
N SER A 6 47.37 -18.23 -51.78
CA SER A 6 46.76 -19.11 -50.77
C SER A 6 46.89 -18.54 -49.36
N ASN A 7 48.06 -18.01 -49.00
CA ASN A 7 48.27 -17.41 -47.68
C ASN A 7 47.41 -16.15 -47.49
N ALA A 8 47.24 -15.34 -48.54
CA ALA A 8 46.37 -14.17 -48.50
C ALA A 8 44.89 -14.55 -48.27
N ILE A 9 44.40 -15.62 -48.92
CA ILE A 9 43.02 -16.12 -48.75
C ILE A 9 42.80 -16.67 -47.33
N TRP A 10 43.79 -17.36 -46.76
CA TRP A 10 43.72 -17.84 -45.37
C TRP A 10 43.69 -16.68 -44.38
N VAL A 11 44.52 -15.64 -44.57
CA VAL A 11 44.57 -14.48 -43.68
C VAL A 11 43.29 -13.64 -43.77
N THR A 12 42.74 -13.42 -44.96
CA THR A 12 41.47 -12.69 -45.11
C THR A 12 40.28 -13.48 -44.56
N GLY A 13 40.26 -14.81 -44.73
CA GLY A 13 39.24 -15.68 -44.12
C GLY A 13 39.26 -15.65 -42.60
N LEU A 14 40.46 -15.67 -41.99
CA LEU A 14 40.63 -15.62 -40.53
C LEU A 14 40.25 -14.25 -39.96
N LEU A 15 40.58 -13.17 -40.68
CA LEU A 15 40.18 -11.81 -40.32
C LEU A 15 38.66 -11.60 -40.43
N ALA A 16 38.02 -12.14 -41.47
CA ALA A 16 36.57 -12.07 -41.63
C ALA A 16 35.82 -12.85 -40.54
N LEU A 17 36.33 -14.03 -40.15
CA LEU A 17 35.77 -14.81 -39.05
C LEU A 17 35.89 -14.07 -37.71
N ALA A 18 37.04 -13.41 -37.45
CA ALA A 18 37.24 -12.62 -36.24
C ALA A 18 36.29 -11.41 -36.17
N VAL A 19 36.07 -10.71 -37.29
CA VAL A 19 35.12 -9.58 -37.37
C VAL A 19 33.69 -10.07 -37.14
N PHE A 20 33.31 -11.24 -37.69
CA PHE A 20 31.98 -11.84 -37.49
C PHE A 20 31.74 -12.27 -36.02
N CYS A 21 32.77 -12.79 -35.35
CA CYS A 21 32.68 -13.15 -33.92
C CYS A 21 32.56 -11.92 -33.01
N LEU A 22 33.09 -10.76 -33.39
CA LEU A 22 32.95 -9.51 -32.62
C LEU A 22 31.52 -8.95 -32.69
N SER A 23 30.79 -9.17 -33.80
CA SER A 23 29.37 -8.78 -33.92
C SER A 23 28.38 -9.67 -33.14
N ALA A 24 28.83 -10.83 -32.63
CA ALA A 24 28.01 -11.69 -31.77
C ALA A 24 28.04 -11.27 -30.28
N CYS A 25 28.93 -10.33 -29.91
CA CYS A 25 29.01 -9.78 -28.56
C CYS A 25 28.12 -8.55 -28.36
N ASN A 26 26.91 -8.55 -28.91
CA ASN A 26 25.83 -7.67 -28.44
C ASN A 26 24.98 -8.45 -27.45
N HIS A 27 25.52 -8.74 -26.26
CA HIS A 27 24.67 -9.03 -25.12
C HIS A 27 24.19 -7.71 -24.56
N GLU A 28 23.01 -7.28 -24.99
CA GLU A 28 22.17 -6.42 -24.15
C GLU A 28 21.91 -7.18 -22.86
N LEU A 29 22.80 -7.02 -21.89
CA LEU A 29 22.50 -7.32 -20.50
C LEU A 29 21.37 -6.37 -20.11
N ASP A 30 20.15 -6.90 -20.07
CA ASP A 30 19.02 -6.22 -19.44
C ASP A 30 19.32 -6.15 -17.93
N ILE A 31 20.13 -5.16 -17.54
CA ILE A 31 20.42 -4.86 -16.15
C ILE A 31 19.12 -4.31 -15.58
N GLN A 32 18.27 -5.19 -15.07
CA GLN A 32 17.08 -4.79 -14.32
C GLN A 32 17.54 -4.02 -13.08
N GLN A 33 17.48 -2.70 -13.16
CA GLN A 33 17.94 -1.81 -12.09
C GLN A 33 16.99 -1.85 -10.88
N ALA A 34 15.76 -2.36 -11.05
CA ALA A 34 14.77 -2.47 -9.99
C ALA A 34 13.92 -3.74 -10.15
N TYR A 35 13.82 -4.53 -9.08
CA TYR A 35 12.82 -5.58 -8.99
C TYR A 35 11.51 -5.02 -8.41
N PRO A 36 10.35 -5.48 -8.90
CA PRO A 36 9.10 -5.12 -8.28
C PRO A 36 9.03 -5.69 -6.87
N PHE A 37 8.39 -4.93 -5.99
CA PHE A 37 8.15 -5.32 -4.61
C PHE A 37 6.66 -5.19 -4.29
N THR A 38 6.22 -5.97 -3.31
CA THR A 38 4.85 -5.92 -2.80
C THR A 38 4.87 -5.74 -1.29
N VAL A 39 3.74 -5.29 -0.76
CA VAL A 39 3.54 -5.17 0.69
C VAL A 39 2.36 -6.03 1.06
N GLU A 40 2.61 -7.06 1.86
CA GLU A 40 1.60 -7.91 2.46
C GLU A 40 1.21 -7.36 3.82
N THR A 41 -0.08 -7.37 4.12
CA THR A 41 -0.64 -6.83 5.36
C THR A 41 -1.55 -7.87 5.98
N MET A 42 -1.39 -8.12 7.29
CA MET A 42 -2.34 -8.98 8.00
C MET A 42 -3.73 -8.32 8.05
N PRO A 43 -4.82 -9.10 8.14
CA PRO A 43 -6.16 -8.55 8.33
C PRO A 43 -6.22 -7.66 9.57
N VAL A 44 -6.86 -6.50 9.42
CA VAL A 44 -7.04 -5.51 10.48
C VAL A 44 -8.53 -5.41 10.81
N GLN A 45 -8.86 -5.13 12.07
CA GLN A 45 -10.24 -4.90 12.51
C GLN A 45 -10.86 -3.73 11.73
N LYS A 46 -12.15 -3.83 11.39
CA LYS A 46 -12.87 -2.77 10.66
C LYS A 46 -13.38 -1.65 11.55
N ASN A 47 -13.42 -1.88 12.87
CA ASN A 47 -14.01 -0.95 13.84
C ASN A 47 -12.95 -0.48 14.83
N ILE A 48 -12.97 0.81 15.19
CA ILE A 48 -12.05 1.40 16.16
C ILE A 48 -12.77 2.44 17.03
N VAL A 49 -12.56 2.38 18.34
CA VAL A 49 -13.07 3.39 19.27
C VAL A 49 -12.05 4.51 19.52
N ASN A 50 -12.50 5.66 20.00
CA ASN A 50 -11.61 6.77 20.36
C ASN A 50 -10.61 6.33 21.43
N GLY A 51 -9.32 6.59 21.22
CA GLY A 51 -8.23 6.19 22.12
C GLY A 51 -7.74 4.76 21.93
N GLN A 52 -8.45 3.92 21.18
CA GLN A 52 -8.00 2.56 20.88
C GLN A 52 -6.80 2.58 19.94
N THR A 53 -5.87 1.66 20.18
CA THR A 53 -4.72 1.43 19.30
C THR A 53 -4.87 0.11 18.58
N VAL A 54 -4.67 0.14 17.26
CA VAL A 54 -4.71 -1.02 16.39
C VAL A 54 -3.30 -1.30 15.86
N GLU A 55 -2.91 -2.58 15.91
CA GLU A 55 -1.64 -3.06 15.34
C GLU A 55 -1.87 -3.49 13.89
N ILE A 56 -1.07 -2.95 12.98
CA ILE A 56 -1.03 -3.29 11.56
C ILE A 56 0.31 -3.96 11.30
N ARG A 57 0.28 -5.25 10.93
CA ARG A 57 1.49 -6.02 10.62
C ARG A 57 1.73 -6.00 9.12
N CYS A 58 2.88 -5.49 8.72
CA CYS A 58 3.28 -5.37 7.32
C CYS A 58 4.53 -6.21 7.05
N THR A 59 4.57 -6.83 5.87
CA THR A 59 5.74 -7.53 5.33
C THR A 59 6.03 -7.00 3.94
N LEU A 60 7.20 -6.39 3.76
CA LEU A 60 7.74 -6.00 2.47
C LEU A 60 8.33 -7.25 1.79
N LYS A 61 7.75 -7.67 0.67
CA LYS A 61 8.20 -8.80 -0.14
C LYS A 61 8.92 -8.26 -1.37
N ARG A 62 10.19 -8.63 -1.53
CA ARG A 62 11.03 -8.24 -2.67
C ARG A 62 11.22 -9.45 -3.57
N GLN A 63 11.10 -9.31 -4.88
CA GLN A 63 11.38 -10.42 -5.81
C GLN A 63 12.90 -10.72 -5.93
N GLY A 64 13.75 -9.75 -5.63
CA GLY A 64 15.20 -9.92 -5.57
C GLY A 64 15.84 -8.95 -4.57
N LYS A 65 17.10 -9.22 -4.20
CA LYS A 65 17.83 -8.45 -3.19
C LYS A 65 18.97 -7.68 -3.85
N PHE A 66 18.75 -6.41 -4.16
CA PHE A 66 19.81 -5.48 -4.53
C PHE A 66 20.37 -4.78 -3.29
N ALA A 67 21.70 -4.69 -3.21
CA ALA A 67 22.39 -4.10 -2.05
C ALA A 67 22.06 -2.60 -1.83
N ASN A 68 21.68 -1.89 -2.89
CA ASN A 68 21.49 -0.44 -2.85
C ASN A 68 20.02 0.01 -2.82
N THR A 69 19.04 -0.90 -2.81
CA THR A 69 17.62 -0.49 -2.76
C THR A 69 17.27 0.00 -1.36
N ARG A 70 16.94 1.29 -1.26
CA ARG A 70 16.47 1.91 -0.02
C ARG A 70 14.96 2.08 -0.10
N TYR A 71 14.27 1.72 0.98
CA TYR A 71 12.84 1.90 1.10
C TYR A 71 12.54 3.03 2.07
N THR A 72 11.52 3.81 1.76
CA THR A 72 10.97 4.82 2.65
C THR A 72 9.49 4.58 2.82
N ILE A 73 8.98 5.01 3.98
CA ILE A 73 7.58 4.93 4.34
C ILE A 73 7.06 6.33 4.63
N ARG A 74 5.87 6.63 4.09
CA ARG A 74 5.15 7.88 4.29
C ARG A 74 3.69 7.58 4.60
N TYR A 75 3.07 8.46 5.37
CA TYR A 75 1.68 8.34 5.76
C TYR A 75 0.92 9.62 5.43
N PHE A 76 -0.32 9.49 4.98
CA PHE A 76 -1.28 10.57 4.83
C PHE A 76 -2.62 10.20 5.47
N GLN A 77 -3.27 11.17 6.10
CA GLN A 77 -4.58 11.00 6.72
C GLN A 77 -5.63 11.79 5.94
N PRO A 78 -6.37 11.15 5.00
CA PRO A 78 -7.49 11.81 4.33
C PRO A 78 -8.63 12.17 5.27
N ASP A 79 -8.96 11.27 6.21
CA ASP A 79 -10.13 11.41 7.07
C ASP A 79 -9.85 10.98 8.53
N GLY A 80 -10.59 11.58 9.44
CA GLY A 80 -10.48 11.39 10.87
C GLY A 80 -9.28 12.09 11.49
N LYS A 81 -8.99 11.74 12.75
CA LYS A 81 -7.79 12.19 13.46
C LYS A 81 -7.21 11.01 14.22
N GLY A 82 -5.91 10.81 14.09
CA GLY A 82 -5.20 9.80 14.84
C GLY A 82 -3.71 10.06 14.91
N ARG A 83 -3.00 9.09 15.49
CA ARG A 83 -1.54 9.10 15.56
C ARG A 83 -1.03 7.74 15.11
N LEU A 84 -0.17 7.75 14.09
CA LEU A 84 0.52 6.55 13.61
C LEU A 84 1.94 6.49 14.18
N LYS A 85 2.31 5.33 14.72
CA LYS A 85 3.66 5.04 15.22
C LYS A 85 4.22 3.78 14.58
N MET A 86 5.54 3.68 14.48
CA MET A 86 6.23 2.46 14.09
C MET A 86 6.67 1.64 15.32
N ASP A 87 7.07 0.39 15.10
CA ASP A 87 7.59 -0.50 16.15
C ASP A 87 8.86 -0.02 16.86
N ASP A 88 9.65 0.86 16.24
CA ASP A 88 10.81 1.49 16.84
C ASP A 88 10.47 2.73 17.69
N GLY A 89 9.18 3.07 17.81
CA GLY A 89 8.69 4.24 18.54
C GLY A 89 8.61 5.52 17.71
N THR A 90 9.08 5.52 16.46
CA THR A 90 8.99 6.67 15.56
C THR A 90 7.53 7.09 15.37
N VAL A 91 7.24 8.36 15.65
CA VAL A 91 5.92 8.94 15.43
C VAL A 91 5.86 9.57 14.05
N PHE A 92 4.95 9.10 13.20
CA PHE A 92 4.81 9.63 11.86
C PHE A 92 4.22 11.04 11.89
N LYS A 93 4.73 11.88 10.99
CA LYS A 93 4.14 13.16 10.63
C LYS A 93 3.52 13.00 9.25
N PRO A 94 2.29 13.48 9.00
CA PRO A 94 1.68 13.40 7.68
C PRO A 94 2.62 13.93 6.60
N ASN A 95 2.72 13.22 5.49
CA ASN A 95 3.58 13.51 4.33
C ASN A 95 5.10 13.55 4.58
N LYS A 96 5.59 13.25 5.78
CA LYS A 96 7.02 13.08 6.03
C LYS A 96 7.46 11.64 5.73
N ARG A 97 8.60 11.49 5.05
CA ARG A 97 9.22 10.20 4.75
C ARG A 97 10.13 9.75 5.89
N TYR A 98 10.13 8.45 6.16
CA TYR A 98 10.98 7.80 7.15
C TYR A 98 11.67 6.58 6.51
N PRO A 99 12.92 6.27 6.87
CA PRO A 99 13.63 5.12 6.32
C PRO A 99 12.99 3.81 6.81
N LEU A 100 12.82 2.84 5.92
CA LEU A 100 12.31 1.52 6.23
C LEU A 100 13.42 0.49 6.13
N THR A 101 14.04 0.16 7.27
CA THR A 101 15.20 -0.75 7.34
C THR A 101 14.80 -2.22 7.47
N LYS A 102 13.63 -2.51 8.03
CA LYS A 102 13.12 -3.87 8.27
C LYS A 102 12.13 -4.28 7.18
N GLU A 103 12.18 -5.54 6.78
CA GLU A 103 11.16 -6.13 5.88
C GLU A 103 9.84 -6.39 6.62
N LYS A 104 9.93 -6.84 7.87
CA LYS A 104 8.77 -7.03 8.75
C LYS A 104 8.73 -5.87 9.74
N PHE A 105 7.63 -5.14 9.74
CA PHE A 105 7.45 -3.99 10.61
C PHE A 105 6.00 -3.90 11.08
N ARG A 106 5.80 -3.27 12.23
CA ARG A 106 4.47 -3.04 12.79
C ARG A 106 4.18 -1.55 12.85
N LEU A 107 2.96 -1.18 12.48
CA LEU A 107 2.43 0.15 12.66
C LEU A 107 1.35 0.12 13.73
N TYR A 108 1.36 1.12 14.60
CA TYR A 108 0.41 1.30 15.68
C TYR A 108 -0.39 2.56 15.41
N TYR A 109 -1.65 2.40 15.02
CA TYR A 109 -2.56 3.51 14.80
C TYR A 109 -3.44 3.71 16.03
N THR A 110 -3.31 4.86 16.68
CA THR A 110 -4.18 5.27 17.79
C THR A 110 -5.22 6.27 17.28
N SER A 111 -6.49 5.89 17.36
CA SER A 111 -7.62 6.76 17.04
C SER A 111 -7.73 7.94 18.03
N ARG A 112 -8.06 9.13 17.52
CA ARG A 112 -8.38 10.34 18.31
C ARG A 112 -9.72 10.95 17.91
N THR A 113 -10.57 10.20 17.21
CA THR A 113 -11.89 10.65 16.82
C THR A 113 -12.90 9.51 16.94
N THR A 114 -14.18 9.88 16.95
CA THR A 114 -15.33 8.97 16.95
C THR A 114 -15.94 8.79 15.57
N ASN A 115 -15.48 9.50 14.55
CA ASN A 115 -16.00 9.38 13.19
C ASN A 115 -15.28 8.27 12.42
N GLN A 116 -15.70 8.03 11.19
CA GLN A 116 -14.94 7.24 10.23
C GLN A 116 -13.53 7.82 10.05
N GLN A 117 -12.56 6.94 9.83
CA GLN A 117 -11.15 7.33 9.72
C GLN A 117 -10.50 6.51 8.63
N VAL A 118 -9.65 7.16 7.84
CA VAL A 118 -8.91 6.52 6.77
C VAL A 118 -7.47 6.99 6.84
N ILE A 119 -6.55 6.04 6.67
CA ILE A 119 -5.13 6.31 6.53
C ILE A 119 -4.58 5.67 5.27
N ASP A 120 -3.71 6.39 4.59
CA ASP A 120 -2.94 5.90 3.44
C ASP A 120 -1.47 5.80 3.82
N VAL A 121 -0.91 4.60 3.66
CA VAL A 121 0.50 4.32 3.87
C VAL A 121 1.14 4.05 2.52
N TYR A 122 2.19 4.80 2.21
CA TYR A 122 2.97 4.69 0.97
C TYR A 122 4.33 4.12 1.30
N ILE A 123 4.72 3.07 0.59
CA ILE A 123 6.07 2.54 0.62
C ILE A 123 6.69 2.86 -0.74
N GLU A 124 7.78 3.61 -0.72
CA GLU A 124 8.49 4.12 -1.90
C GLU A 124 9.90 3.53 -1.90
N ASP A 125 10.39 3.01 -3.02
CA ASP A 125 11.79 2.62 -3.15
C ASP A 125 12.65 3.76 -3.74
N SER A 126 13.96 3.54 -3.81
CA SER A 126 14.92 4.50 -4.39
C SER A 126 14.83 4.64 -5.91
N PHE A 127 14.08 3.77 -6.59
CA PHE A 127 13.90 3.76 -8.04
C PHE A 127 12.56 4.39 -8.49
N GLY A 128 11.75 4.86 -7.54
CA GLY A 128 10.48 5.53 -7.80
C GLY A 128 9.26 4.62 -7.81
N GLN A 129 9.41 3.33 -7.53
CA GLN A 129 8.27 2.42 -7.38
C GLN A 129 7.53 2.72 -6.08
N VAL A 130 6.19 2.77 -6.14
CA VAL A 130 5.33 3.12 -5.01
C VAL A 130 4.25 2.06 -4.81
N VAL A 131 4.10 1.60 -3.58
CA VAL A 131 2.99 0.73 -3.15
C VAL A 131 2.18 1.47 -2.09
N GLN A 132 0.91 1.71 -2.38
CA GLN A 132 -0.05 2.30 -1.43
C GLN A 132 -0.86 1.20 -0.72
N LYS A 133 -1.08 1.39 0.58
CA LYS A 133 -2.02 0.62 1.41
C LYS A 133 -2.96 1.56 2.14
N THR A 134 -4.25 1.36 1.93
CA THR A 134 -5.31 2.12 2.60
C THR A 134 -5.91 1.29 3.72
N PHE A 135 -6.00 1.89 4.90
CA PHE A 135 -6.69 1.29 6.04
C PHE A 135 -7.82 2.22 6.47
N GLY A 136 -9.03 1.67 6.57
CA GLY A 136 -10.22 2.40 6.95
C GLY A 136 -10.89 1.74 8.15
N TRP A 137 -11.32 2.56 9.11
CA TRP A 137 -12.07 2.12 10.27
C TRP A 137 -13.37 2.90 10.44
N LYS A 138 -14.40 2.20 10.92
CA LYS A 138 -15.68 2.77 11.33
C LYS A 138 -15.80 2.78 12.85
N ASN A 139 -16.74 3.56 13.38
CA ASN A 139 -17.11 3.52 14.79
C ASN A 139 -18.59 3.13 14.89
N ASP A 140 -18.87 1.91 15.33
CA ASP A 140 -20.24 1.37 15.42
C ASP A 140 -21.15 2.19 16.36
N ASN A 141 -20.57 2.95 17.28
CA ASN A 141 -21.33 3.76 18.23
C ASN A 141 -22.15 4.89 17.56
N ALA A 142 -21.74 5.36 16.38
CA ALA A 142 -22.51 6.35 15.63
C ALA A 142 -23.79 5.72 15.07
N ASP A 143 -23.65 4.57 14.40
CA ASP A 143 -24.74 3.84 13.76
C ASP A 143 -25.75 3.29 14.77
N GLU A 144 -25.29 2.86 15.94
CA GLU A 144 -26.20 2.37 16.99
C GLU A 144 -27.03 3.51 17.60
N LYS A 145 -26.43 4.68 17.83
CA LYS A 145 -27.13 5.85 18.35
C LYS A 145 -28.19 6.32 17.36
N GLU A 146 -27.88 6.33 16.08
CA GLU A 146 -28.80 6.70 15.01
C GLU A 146 -29.95 5.68 14.85
N ARG A 147 -29.65 4.37 14.92
CA ARG A 147 -30.68 3.33 14.96
C ARG A 147 -31.61 3.47 16.17
N ARG A 148 -31.09 3.72 17.37
CA ARG A 148 -31.91 3.94 18.58
C ARG A 148 -32.79 5.19 18.46
N VAL A 149 -32.30 6.25 17.82
CA VAL A 149 -33.09 7.46 17.56
C VAL A 149 -34.19 7.17 16.55
N GLN A 150 -33.89 6.52 15.42
CA GLN A 150 -34.90 6.13 14.43
C GLN A 150 -35.95 5.19 15.01
N GLU A 151 -35.56 4.25 15.87
CA GLU A 151 -36.49 3.34 16.53
C GLU A 151 -37.40 4.08 17.53
N LYS A 152 -36.86 5.02 18.30
CA LYS A 152 -37.68 5.91 19.15
C LYS A 152 -38.66 6.75 18.32
N VAL A 153 -38.21 7.34 17.21
CA VAL A 153 -39.09 8.11 16.31
C VAL A 153 -40.18 7.19 15.75
N ARG A 154 -39.86 6.00 15.26
CA ARG A 154 -40.83 5.02 14.75
C ARG A 154 -41.87 4.63 15.81
N LEU A 155 -41.44 4.41 17.05
CA LEU A 155 -42.35 4.09 18.17
C LEU A 155 -43.25 5.28 18.52
N LEU A 156 -42.71 6.50 18.53
CA LEU A 156 -43.47 7.74 18.73
C LEU A 156 -44.51 7.94 17.61
N THR A 157 -44.13 7.80 16.34
CA THR A 157 -45.04 7.92 15.20
C THR A 157 -46.17 6.89 15.28
N ARG A 158 -45.87 5.63 15.64
CA ARG A 158 -46.89 4.59 15.86
C ARG A 158 -47.84 4.93 17.01
N ARG A 159 -47.35 5.56 18.08
CA ARG A 159 -48.14 5.92 19.26
C ARG A 159 -49.09 7.10 18.99
N ILE A 160 -48.66 8.06 18.17
CA ILE A 160 -49.47 9.24 17.79
C ILE A 160 -50.48 8.91 16.70
N ALA A 161 -50.10 8.05 15.75
CA ALA A 161 -50.94 7.81 14.59
C ALA A 161 -52.11 6.83 14.87
N ARG A 162 -51.89 5.79 15.70
CA ARG A 162 -52.94 4.83 16.11
C ARG A 162 -54.29 5.46 16.56
N PRO A 163 -54.31 6.49 17.42
CA PRO A 163 -55.57 7.14 17.81
C PRO A 163 -56.21 7.99 16.71
N LEU A 164 -55.43 8.57 15.77
CA LEU A 164 -55.97 9.40 14.68
C LEU A 164 -56.76 8.58 13.64
N TYR A 165 -56.35 7.34 13.36
CA TYR A 165 -57.09 6.47 12.44
C TYR A 165 -58.39 5.92 13.05
N ALA A 166 -58.41 5.69 14.36
CA ALA A 166 -59.59 5.23 15.08
C ALA A 166 -60.68 6.32 15.19
N VAL A 167 -60.28 7.60 15.19
CA VAL A 167 -61.21 8.75 15.24
C VAL A 167 -61.83 9.05 13.86
N TRP A 168 -61.14 8.76 12.76
CA TRP A 168 -61.65 9.00 11.40
C TRP A 168 -62.49 7.88 10.81
N HIS A 169 -62.40 6.65 11.34
CA HIS A 169 -63.14 5.47 10.85
C HIS A 169 -64.11 4.86 11.88
N GLY A 170 -64.36 5.56 12.99
CA GLY A 170 -65.29 5.13 14.04
C GLY A 170 -66.45 6.10 14.21
N TYR A 171 -67.39 6.08 13.26
CA TYR A 171 -68.83 6.37 13.40
C TYR A 171 -69.58 5.63 12.30
#